data_AF-A0A345Z3C4-F1
#
_entry.id   AF-A0A345Z3C4-F1
#
_cell.length_a   1.000
_cell.length_b   1.000
_cell.length_c   1.000
_cell.angle_alpha   90.00
_cell.angle_beta   90.00
_cell.angle_gamma   90.00
#
_symmetry.space_group_name_H-M   'P 1'
#
loop_
_entity.id
_entity.type
_entity.pdbx_description
1 polymer ?
#
loop_
_entity_poly.entity_id
_entity_poly.type
_entity_poly.pdbx_seq_one_letter_code
_entity_poly.pdbx_strand_id
1 'polypeptide(L)'
;MKELKKKYRNFSDVLSPVGVMFTKKMLKNSDLKIASEGDFVNRVQICTAIFYSLITTSVIFLLLIYYKISLTLELQNSELLNERDIFLLNDQINLINIAMMVIGFNIVGLTTIIIFFTKISLGNSTKYFTYFFNFIFICQLLFFCNFIFVLDAFGLFSKTSSLGLWINFITKWWLWVVVISLCLISYKIYSKLFIFINAINREWTKINMLRKTGDKENSFVFKYWIHPNENSARRLMIVAGSLSMGLASVLHFISIFQQVDLDFMKYFSLFFGVSVLLVSFMAPYNKFSIYYFGVILLIYSGLMIYSLVVIQEKSYLSGHQVLFVYLFNIIIWFFALGSNVNIWIAILNKINVYAVVVKPFDSVEQFKESVEKIYEQAKKNDQDKKENI
;
A
#
# COMPACT_ATOMS: atom_id res chain seq x y z
N MET A 1 17.84 31.05 -0.48
CA MET A 1 16.48 30.45 -0.63
C MET A 1 16.45 29.11 -1.38
N LYS A 2 17.14 28.94 -2.52
CA LYS A 2 17.23 27.65 -3.25
C LYS A 2 17.97 26.55 -2.46
N GLU A 3 19.06 26.88 -1.77
CA GLU A 3 19.77 25.91 -0.91
C GLU A 3 18.99 25.51 0.34
N LEU A 4 18.27 26.43 0.97
CA LEU A 4 17.30 26.11 2.02
C LEU A 4 16.17 25.22 1.48
N LYS A 5 15.56 25.52 0.32
CA LYS A 5 14.58 24.60 -0.30
C LYS A 5 15.14 23.22 -0.64
N LYS A 6 16.44 23.10 -0.89
CA LYS A 6 17.12 21.83 -1.18
C LYS A 6 17.45 21.04 0.09
N LYS A 7 17.88 21.73 1.16
CA LYS A 7 18.17 21.17 2.49
C LYS A 7 16.90 20.86 3.31
N TYR A 8 15.85 21.65 3.11
CA TYR A 8 14.55 21.56 3.80
C TYR A 8 13.41 21.11 2.88
N ARG A 9 13.71 20.41 1.77
CA ARG A 9 12.69 19.83 0.89
C ARG A 9 11.74 18.88 1.64
N ASN A 10 12.24 18.28 2.73
CA ASN A 10 11.50 17.43 3.65
C ASN A 10 10.64 18.21 4.67
N PHE A 11 10.73 19.54 4.74
CA PHE A 11 9.96 20.35 5.70
C PHE A 11 8.74 21.03 5.07
N SER A 12 8.43 20.81 3.79
CA SER A 12 7.25 21.42 3.15
C SER A 12 5.97 21.14 3.94
N ASP A 13 5.81 19.91 4.41
CA ASP A 13 4.61 19.48 5.12
C ASP A 13 4.62 19.96 6.58
N VAL A 14 5.81 20.19 7.14
CA VAL A 14 6.01 20.77 8.48
C VAL A 14 5.61 22.25 8.50
N LEU A 15 5.91 22.97 7.42
CA LEU A 15 5.59 24.38 7.23
C LEU A 15 4.13 24.64 6.78
N SER A 16 3.36 23.60 6.50
CA SER A 16 1.93 23.74 6.16
C SER A 16 1.11 24.17 7.39
N PRO A 17 -0.07 24.80 7.24
CA PRO A 17 -0.91 25.19 8.37
C PRO A 17 -1.25 24.02 9.31
N VAL A 18 -1.50 22.84 8.73
CA VAL A 18 -1.75 21.59 9.46
C VAL A 18 -0.47 21.07 10.12
N GLY A 19 0.67 21.15 9.43
CA GLY A 19 1.98 20.80 9.97
C GLY A 19 2.36 21.65 11.19
N VAL A 20 2.07 22.94 11.14
CA VAL A 20 2.27 23.88 12.25
C VAL A 20 1.37 23.53 13.44
N MET A 21 0.12 23.14 13.19
CA MET A 21 -0.80 22.66 14.24
C MET A 21 -0.25 21.41 14.95
N PHE A 22 0.21 20.41 14.20
CA PHE A 22 0.82 19.20 14.79
C PHE A 22 2.14 19.50 15.48
N THR A 23 2.97 20.38 14.93
CA THR A 23 4.21 20.84 15.55
C THR A 23 3.94 21.44 16.93
N LYS A 24 3.01 22.39 17.05
CA LYS A 24 2.62 22.97 18.34
C LYS A 24 2.14 21.92 19.33
N LYS A 25 1.29 20.98 18.86
CA LYS A 25 0.74 19.93 19.70
C LYS A 25 1.83 18.98 20.21
N MET A 26 2.77 18.59 19.36
CA MET A 26 3.88 17.70 19.73
C MET A 26 4.87 18.37 20.68
N LEU A 27 5.19 19.64 20.47
CA LEU A 27 6.08 20.40 21.36
C LEU A 27 5.44 20.66 22.74
N LYS A 28 4.11 20.81 22.81
CA LYS A 28 3.38 20.98 24.07
C LYS A 28 3.20 19.67 24.85
N ASN A 29 3.33 18.51 24.19
CA ASN A 29 3.07 17.21 24.82
C ASN A 29 4.29 16.76 25.64
N SER A 30 4.19 16.82 26.97
CA SER A 30 5.25 16.38 27.90
C SER A 30 5.56 14.88 27.82
N ASP A 31 4.57 14.07 27.43
CA ASP A 31 4.67 12.62 27.39
C ASP A 31 5.42 12.12 26.14
N LEU A 32 5.53 13.00 25.12
CA LEU A 32 6.20 12.70 23.87
C LEU A 32 7.68 13.16 23.91
N LYS A 33 8.58 12.19 23.98
CA LYS A 33 10.03 12.40 23.87
C LYS A 33 10.44 12.20 22.41
N ILE A 34 10.78 13.31 21.74
CA ILE A 34 11.34 13.32 20.39
C ILE A 34 12.80 12.85 20.48
N ALA A 35 13.15 11.81 19.72
CA ALA A 35 14.47 11.21 19.81
C ALA A 35 15.49 11.78 18.80
N SER A 36 15.03 12.41 17.72
CA SER A 36 15.85 13.00 16.66
C SER A 36 15.04 14.01 15.82
N GLU A 37 15.73 14.81 14.99
CA GLU A 37 15.08 15.65 13.97
C GLU A 37 14.27 14.81 12.98
N GLY A 38 14.81 13.67 12.53
CA GLY A 38 14.10 12.78 11.62
C GLY A 38 12.81 12.22 12.23
N ASP A 39 12.83 11.87 13.52
CA ASP A 39 11.66 11.40 14.25
C ASP A 39 10.56 12.48 14.25
N PHE A 40 10.95 13.72 14.54
CA PHE A 40 10.04 14.85 14.51
C PHE A 40 9.45 15.11 13.11
N VAL A 41 10.30 15.23 12.10
CA VAL A 41 9.87 15.54 10.72
C VAL A 41 8.98 14.43 10.17
N ASN A 42 9.36 13.16 10.34
CA ASN A 42 8.59 12.02 9.86
C ASN A 42 7.22 11.95 10.55
N ARG A 43 7.14 12.23 11.85
CA ARG A 43 5.85 12.27 12.57
C ARG A 43 4.92 13.35 12.06
N VAL A 44 5.44 14.56 11.84
CA VAL A 44 4.63 15.68 11.33
C VAL A 44 4.16 15.39 9.90
N GLN A 45 5.03 14.88 9.02
CA GLN A 45 4.66 14.46 7.66
C GLN A 45 3.54 13.41 7.67
N ILE A 46 3.65 12.39 8.53
CA ILE A 46 2.63 11.35 8.68
C ILE A 46 1.32 11.97 9.16
N CYS A 47 1.34 12.76 10.23
CA CYS A 47 0.13 13.32 10.82
C CYS A 47 -0.58 14.27 9.84
N THR A 48 0.16 15.11 9.12
CA THR A 48 -0.38 16.01 8.10
C THR A 48 -1.04 15.24 6.95
N ALA A 49 -0.37 14.24 6.39
CA ALA A 49 -0.93 13.43 5.30
C ALA A 49 -2.19 12.66 5.75
N ILE A 50 -2.20 12.13 6.97
CA ILE A 50 -3.36 11.43 7.52
C ILE A 50 -4.50 12.38 7.79
N PHE A 51 -4.23 13.58 8.29
CA PHE A 51 -5.28 14.56 8.59
C PHE A 51 -6.11 14.91 7.34
N TYR A 52 -5.44 15.21 6.23
CA TYR A 52 -6.14 15.44 4.96
C TYR A 52 -6.88 14.20 4.47
N SER A 53 -6.25 13.02 4.59
CA SER A 53 -6.89 11.75 4.20
C SER A 53 -8.14 11.48 5.02
N LEU A 54 -8.10 11.75 6.33
CA LEU A 54 -9.20 11.57 7.27
C LEU A 54 -10.37 12.48 6.94
N ILE A 55 -10.12 13.76 6.64
CA ILE A 55 -11.17 14.69 6.19
C ILE A 55 -11.85 14.15 4.93
N THR A 56 -11.07 13.78 3.91
CA THR A 56 -11.61 13.27 2.65
C THR A 56 -12.42 11.99 2.88
N THR A 57 -11.90 11.03 3.64
CA THR A 57 -12.63 9.78 3.95
C THR A 57 -13.90 10.02 4.75
N SER A 58 -13.90 10.97 5.69
CA SER A 58 -15.07 11.32 6.48
C SER A 58 -16.16 11.98 5.63
N VAL A 59 -15.79 12.88 4.71
CA VAL A 59 -16.75 13.48 3.76
C VAL A 59 -17.37 12.40 2.88
N ILE A 60 -16.55 11.50 2.33
CA ILE A 60 -17.04 10.38 1.51
C ILE A 60 -17.98 9.47 2.33
N PHE A 61 -17.63 9.17 3.58
CA PHE A 61 -18.46 8.35 4.45
C PHE A 61 -19.84 8.98 4.69
N LEU A 62 -19.89 10.29 4.94
CA LEU A 62 -21.16 11.03 5.08
C LEU A 62 -21.98 11.02 3.79
N LEU A 63 -21.34 11.16 2.63
CA LEU A 63 -22.01 11.07 1.33
C LEU A 63 -22.61 9.67 1.09
N LEU A 64 -21.91 8.61 1.48
CA LEU A 64 -22.44 7.24 1.40
C LEU A 64 -23.62 7.00 2.35
N ILE A 65 -23.58 7.55 3.57
CA ILE A 65 -24.72 7.52 4.49
C ILE A 65 -25.92 8.21 3.85
N TYR A 66 -25.73 9.42 3.35
CA TYR A 66 -26.80 10.19 2.70
C TYR A 66 -27.41 9.39 1.54
N TYR A 67 -26.56 8.83 0.68
CA TYR A 67 -27.02 8.07 -0.47
C TYR A 67 -27.75 6.77 -0.09
N LYS A 68 -27.28 6.05 0.96
CA LYS A 68 -27.98 4.90 1.52
C LYS A 68 -29.39 5.27 2.00
N ILE A 69 -29.52 6.39 2.72
CA ILE A 69 -30.81 6.86 3.23
C ILE A 69 -31.76 7.14 2.06
N SER A 70 -31.29 7.84 1.02
CA SER A 70 -32.09 8.13 -0.17
C SER A 70 -32.61 6.85 -0.85
N LEU A 71 -31.75 5.85 -1.08
CA LEU A 71 -32.17 4.57 -1.67
C LEU A 71 -33.12 3.77 -0.77
N THR A 72 -32.93 3.84 0.55
CA THR A 72 -33.81 3.15 1.50
C THR A 72 -35.20 3.78 1.50
N LEU A 73 -35.29 5.11 1.39
CA LEU A 73 -36.56 5.83 1.25
C LEU A 73 -37.25 5.52 -0.08
N GLU A 74 -36.49 5.41 -1.17
CA GLU A 74 -37.01 5.00 -2.48
C GLU A 74 -37.56 3.56 -2.46
N LEU A 75 -36.87 2.65 -1.75
CA LEU A 75 -37.33 1.28 -1.55
C LEU A 75 -38.56 1.18 -0.63
N GLN A 76 -38.75 2.10 0.32
CA GLN A 76 -39.93 2.16 1.16
C GLN A 76 -41.17 2.69 0.42
N ASN A 77 -40.98 3.54 -0.59
CA ASN A 77 -42.06 4.06 -1.44
C ASN A 77 -42.39 3.15 -2.65
N SER A 78 -42.06 1.85 -2.55
CA SER A 78 -41.99 0.90 -3.68
C SER A 78 -43.30 0.29 -4.14
N GLU A 79 -44.47 0.74 -3.66
CA GLU A 79 -45.79 0.20 -4.07
C GLU A 79 -46.06 0.29 -5.59
N LEU A 80 -45.22 1.01 -6.35
CA LEU A 80 -45.29 1.18 -7.81
C LEU A 80 -44.08 0.59 -8.58
N LEU A 81 -43.14 -0.07 -7.91
CA LEU A 81 -41.91 -0.59 -8.55
C LEU A 81 -42.04 -2.06 -8.95
N ASN A 82 -41.52 -2.42 -10.13
CA ASN A 82 -41.42 -3.81 -10.56
C ASN A 82 -40.47 -4.60 -9.62
N GLU A 83 -40.72 -5.91 -9.43
CA GLU A 83 -39.88 -6.80 -8.61
C GLU A 83 -38.39 -6.73 -8.98
N ARG A 84 -38.11 -6.54 -10.28
CA ARG A 84 -36.75 -6.36 -10.78
C ARG A 84 -36.09 -5.14 -10.15
N ASP A 85 -36.74 -3.99 -10.12
CA ASP A 85 -36.16 -2.74 -9.61
C ASP A 85 -35.94 -2.78 -8.10
N ILE A 86 -36.83 -3.46 -7.35
CA ILE A 86 -36.65 -3.73 -5.91
C ILE A 86 -35.40 -4.57 -5.65
N PHE A 87 -35.19 -5.62 -6.45
CA PHE A 87 -33.98 -6.43 -6.35
C PHE A 87 -32.71 -5.61 -6.64
N LEU A 88 -32.74 -4.73 -7.66
CA LEU A 88 -31.58 -3.89 -7.99
C LEU A 88 -31.26 -2.89 -6.87
N LEU A 89 -32.27 -2.25 -6.27
CA LEU A 89 -32.09 -1.32 -5.14
C LEU A 89 -31.48 -2.02 -3.92
N ASN A 90 -31.90 -3.25 -3.60
CA ASN A 90 -31.32 -4.04 -2.51
C ASN A 90 -29.84 -4.35 -2.73
N ASP A 91 -29.43 -4.74 -3.93
CA ASP A 91 -28.02 -5.01 -4.26
C ASP A 91 -27.18 -3.71 -4.17
N GLN A 92 -27.73 -2.56 -4.56
CA GLN A 92 -27.07 -1.26 -4.38
C GLN A 92 -26.89 -0.89 -2.90
N ILE A 93 -27.91 -1.09 -2.07
CA ILE A 93 -27.82 -0.87 -0.62
C ILE A 93 -26.74 -1.78 0.00
N ASN A 94 -26.67 -3.05 -0.42
CA ASN A 94 -25.65 -3.98 0.04
C ASN A 94 -24.23 -3.53 -0.35
N LEU A 95 -24.02 -3.08 -1.59
CA LEU A 95 -22.76 -2.50 -2.05
C LEU A 95 -22.35 -1.28 -1.23
N ILE A 96 -23.30 -0.39 -0.92
CA ILE A 96 -23.04 0.81 -0.10
C ILE A 96 -22.69 0.41 1.33
N ASN A 97 -23.38 -0.57 1.92
CA ASN A 97 -23.05 -1.08 3.25
C ASN A 97 -21.61 -1.59 3.32
N ILE A 98 -21.16 -2.35 2.31
CA ILE A 98 -19.78 -2.84 2.21
C ILE A 98 -18.81 -1.65 2.08
N ALA A 99 -19.10 -0.70 1.19
CA ALA A 99 -18.27 0.49 0.99
C ALA A 99 -18.14 1.34 2.27
N MET A 100 -19.24 1.54 2.97
CA MET A 100 -19.28 2.21 4.28
C MET A 100 -18.44 1.46 5.30
N MET A 101 -18.54 0.14 5.39
CA MET A 101 -17.72 -0.66 6.31
C MET A 101 -16.22 -0.48 6.04
N VAL A 102 -15.81 -0.52 4.76
CA VAL A 102 -14.41 -0.31 4.35
C VAL A 102 -13.93 1.09 4.70
N ILE A 103 -14.72 2.12 4.40
CA ILE A 103 -14.33 3.51 4.68
C ILE A 103 -14.33 3.78 6.19
N GLY A 104 -15.29 3.25 6.94
CA GLY A 104 -15.33 3.32 8.39
C GLY A 104 -14.10 2.68 9.03
N PHE A 105 -13.69 1.49 8.56
CA PHE A 105 -12.44 0.86 8.97
C PHE A 105 -11.22 1.76 8.70
N ASN A 106 -11.17 2.41 7.54
CA ASN A 106 -10.08 3.33 7.20
C ASN A 106 -10.07 4.56 8.12
N ILE A 107 -11.21 5.16 8.43
CA ILE A 107 -11.31 6.29 9.37
C ILE A 107 -10.76 5.89 10.74
N VAL A 108 -11.16 4.73 11.25
CA VAL A 108 -10.65 4.20 12.53
C VAL A 108 -9.14 4.00 12.47
N GLY A 109 -8.63 3.34 11.43
CA GLY A 109 -7.21 3.10 11.23
C GLY A 109 -6.38 4.38 11.16
N LEU A 110 -6.81 5.35 10.34
CA LEU A 110 -6.17 6.67 10.22
C LEU A 110 -6.16 7.41 11.56
N THR A 111 -7.26 7.35 12.32
CA THR A 111 -7.36 7.95 13.66
C THR A 111 -6.38 7.30 14.63
N THR A 112 -6.29 5.97 14.65
CA THR A 112 -5.34 5.23 15.49
C THR A 112 -3.89 5.64 15.20
N ILE A 113 -3.53 5.81 13.92
CA ILE A 113 -2.19 6.22 13.51
C ILE A 113 -1.86 7.63 14.02
N ILE A 114 -2.78 8.60 13.89
CA ILE A 114 -2.58 9.96 14.44
C ILE A 114 -2.39 9.91 15.96
N ILE A 115 -3.23 9.15 16.68
CA ILE A 115 -3.13 9.05 18.13
C ILE A 115 -1.77 8.45 18.52
N PHE A 116 -1.35 7.39 17.84
CA PHE A 116 -0.06 6.74 18.07
C PHE A 116 1.10 7.72 17.89
N PHE A 117 1.19 8.40 16.75
CA PHE A 117 2.33 9.28 16.46
C PHE A 117 2.33 10.62 17.20
N THR A 118 1.20 11.04 17.77
CA THR A 118 1.13 12.26 18.59
C THR A 118 1.36 12.01 20.08
N LYS A 119 1.18 10.77 20.57
CA LYS A 119 1.29 10.43 22.00
C LYS A 119 2.45 9.50 22.36
N ILE A 120 2.84 8.59 21.46
CA ILE A 120 3.78 7.53 21.80
C ILE A 120 5.19 7.88 21.32
N SER A 121 6.12 8.00 22.27
CA SER A 121 7.55 8.18 22.02
C SER A 121 8.17 7.00 21.27
N LEU A 122 9.28 7.21 20.54
CA LEU A 122 9.97 6.10 19.88
C LEU A 122 10.45 5.05 20.88
N GLY A 123 10.13 3.79 20.59
CA GLY A 123 10.40 2.69 21.48
C GLY A 123 10.04 1.33 20.89
N ASN A 124 10.00 0.30 21.73
CA ASN A 124 9.56 -1.03 21.32
C ASN A 124 8.09 -1.04 20.84
N SER A 125 7.26 -0.14 21.37
CA SER A 125 5.88 0.08 20.90
C SER A 125 5.82 0.44 19.41
N THR A 126 6.79 1.21 18.90
CA THR A 126 6.91 1.55 17.48
C THR A 126 7.12 0.31 16.63
N LYS A 127 7.98 -0.61 17.08
CA LYS A 127 8.23 -1.88 16.37
C LYS A 127 6.96 -2.73 16.27
N TYR A 128 6.24 -2.92 17.38
CA TYR A 128 5.00 -3.69 17.40
C TYR A 128 3.90 -3.04 16.56
N PHE A 129 3.76 -1.72 16.64
CA PHE A 129 2.82 -0.96 15.82
C PHE A 129 3.12 -1.10 14.34
N THR A 130 4.38 -1.02 13.93
CA THR A 130 4.79 -1.22 12.54
C THR A 130 4.48 -2.64 12.06
N TYR A 131 4.67 -3.67 12.88
CA TYR A 131 4.29 -5.04 12.49
C TYR A 131 2.78 -5.20 12.30
N PHE A 132 1.99 -4.69 13.22
CA PHE A 132 0.53 -4.69 13.11
C PHE A 132 0.07 -3.93 11.86
N PHE A 133 0.62 -2.73 11.61
CA PHE A 133 0.29 -1.95 10.43
C PHE A 133 0.70 -2.65 9.13
N ASN A 134 1.89 -3.25 9.09
CA ASN A 134 2.38 -3.99 7.92
C ASN A 134 1.49 -5.21 7.64
N PHE A 135 1.01 -5.91 8.67
CA PHE A 135 0.06 -7.00 8.51
C PHE A 135 -1.25 -6.51 7.86
N ILE A 136 -1.84 -5.42 8.37
CA ILE A 136 -3.05 -4.81 7.78
C ILE A 136 -2.80 -4.40 6.33
N PHE A 137 -1.66 -3.79 6.05
CA PHE A 137 -1.28 -3.36 4.71
C PHE A 137 -1.18 -4.55 3.73
N ILE A 138 -0.58 -5.67 4.17
CA ILE A 138 -0.51 -6.90 3.37
C ILE A 138 -1.92 -7.48 3.15
N CYS A 139 -2.78 -7.52 4.16
CA CYS A 139 -4.17 -7.97 4.01
C CYS A 139 -4.93 -7.10 2.99
N GLN A 140 -4.78 -5.78 3.04
CA GLN A 140 -5.37 -4.89 2.04
C GLN A 140 -4.79 -5.15 0.65
N LEU A 141 -3.47 -5.28 0.51
CA LEU A 141 -2.82 -5.59 -0.77
C LEU A 141 -3.39 -6.88 -1.38
N LEU A 142 -3.55 -7.94 -0.57
CA LEU A 142 -4.15 -9.19 -0.99
C LEU A 142 -5.60 -9.01 -1.45
N PHE A 143 -6.39 -8.21 -0.74
CA PHE A 143 -7.76 -7.88 -1.14
C PHE A 143 -7.79 -7.16 -2.51
N PHE A 144 -6.91 -6.18 -2.73
CA PHE A 144 -6.84 -5.45 -4.00
C PHE A 144 -6.37 -6.31 -5.16
N CYS A 145 -5.34 -7.13 -4.95
CA CYS A 145 -4.82 -8.01 -5.99
C CYS A 145 -5.83 -9.11 -6.38
N ASN A 146 -6.77 -9.45 -5.49
CA ASN A 146 -7.81 -10.47 -5.71
C ASN A 146 -9.20 -9.88 -5.90
N PHE A 147 -9.28 -8.58 -6.17
CA PHE A 147 -10.52 -7.83 -6.13
C PHE A 147 -11.59 -8.37 -7.11
N ILE A 148 -11.18 -8.88 -8.28
CA ILE A 148 -12.10 -9.51 -9.25
C ILE A 148 -12.76 -10.76 -8.67
N PHE A 149 -12.01 -11.61 -7.95
CA PHE A 149 -12.56 -12.78 -7.28
C PHE A 149 -13.53 -12.38 -6.16
N VAL A 150 -13.21 -11.33 -5.41
CA VAL A 150 -14.08 -10.78 -4.37
C VAL A 150 -15.39 -10.28 -4.97
N LEU A 151 -15.34 -9.50 -6.05
CA LEU A 151 -16.53 -8.98 -6.72
C LEU A 151 -17.42 -10.10 -7.27
N ASP A 152 -16.83 -11.16 -7.82
CA ASP A 152 -17.59 -12.31 -8.28
C ASP A 152 -18.19 -13.12 -7.12
N ALA A 153 -17.50 -13.24 -5.98
CA ALA A 153 -18.04 -13.86 -4.77
C ALA A 153 -19.27 -13.12 -4.22
N PHE A 154 -19.36 -11.80 -4.44
CA PHE A 154 -20.56 -11.00 -4.17
C PHE A 154 -21.62 -11.08 -5.29
N GLY A 155 -21.40 -11.91 -6.32
CA GLY A 155 -22.34 -12.16 -7.39
C GLY A 155 -22.43 -11.05 -8.43
N LEU A 156 -21.47 -10.12 -8.50
CA LEU A 156 -21.55 -9.00 -9.46
C LEU A 156 -21.31 -9.44 -10.91
N PHE A 157 -20.48 -10.47 -11.10
CA PHE A 157 -20.10 -10.94 -12.44
C PHE A 157 -20.83 -12.21 -12.86
N SER A 158 -20.96 -13.20 -11.97
CA SER A 158 -21.73 -14.42 -12.21
C SER A 158 -23.23 -14.21 -12.49
N LYS A 159 -23.83 -13.10 -12.02
CA LYS A 159 -25.24 -12.75 -12.31
C LYS A 159 -25.46 -12.11 -13.69
N THR A 160 -24.39 -11.71 -14.40
CA THR A 160 -24.47 -11.00 -15.69
C THR A 160 -24.03 -11.91 -16.85
N SER A 161 -24.90 -12.84 -17.24
CA SER A 161 -24.61 -13.89 -18.24
C SER A 161 -24.53 -13.42 -19.71
N SER A 162 -24.66 -12.12 -20.01
CA SER A 162 -24.54 -11.61 -21.38
C SER A 162 -23.92 -10.21 -21.44
N LEU A 163 -23.20 -9.93 -22.55
CA LEU A 163 -22.56 -8.64 -22.85
C LEU A 163 -23.55 -7.46 -22.85
N GLY A 164 -24.78 -7.69 -23.32
CA GLY A 164 -25.86 -6.69 -23.29
C GLY A 164 -26.39 -6.40 -21.88
N LEU A 165 -26.49 -7.42 -21.03
CA LEU A 165 -26.77 -7.23 -19.60
C LEU A 165 -25.61 -6.51 -18.91
N TRP A 166 -24.38 -6.73 -19.35
CA TRP A 166 -23.18 -6.05 -18.85
C TRP A 166 -23.14 -4.55 -19.17
N ILE A 167 -23.52 -4.15 -20.38
CA ILE A 167 -23.62 -2.73 -20.76
C ILE A 167 -24.74 -2.04 -19.97
N ASN A 168 -25.89 -2.72 -19.81
CA ASN A 168 -26.97 -2.23 -18.94
C ASN A 168 -26.57 -2.18 -17.46
N PHE A 169 -25.71 -3.12 -17.03
CA PHE A 169 -25.13 -3.14 -15.69
C PHE A 169 -24.14 -1.97 -15.49
N ILE A 170 -23.23 -1.69 -16.44
CA ILE A 170 -22.33 -0.53 -16.34
C ILE A 170 -23.12 0.79 -16.27
N THR A 171 -24.13 0.95 -17.12
CA THR A 171 -24.92 2.19 -17.24
C THR A 171 -25.88 2.40 -16.07
N LYS A 172 -26.57 1.36 -15.59
CA LYS A 172 -27.50 1.48 -14.45
C LYS A 172 -26.86 1.25 -13.08
N TRP A 173 -25.69 0.60 -13.01
CA TRP A 173 -25.04 0.19 -11.75
C TRP A 173 -23.64 0.82 -11.56
N TRP A 174 -23.39 2.03 -12.08
CA TRP A 174 -22.10 2.74 -11.95
C TRP A 174 -21.54 2.87 -10.52
N LEU A 175 -22.37 2.66 -9.48
CA LEU A 175 -21.96 2.77 -8.09
C LEU A 175 -20.84 1.79 -7.71
N TRP A 176 -20.78 0.60 -8.30
CA TRP A 176 -19.63 -0.28 -8.08
C TRP A 176 -18.34 0.34 -8.60
N VAL A 177 -18.36 1.07 -9.73
CA VAL A 177 -17.18 1.79 -10.25
C VAL A 177 -16.70 2.85 -9.25
N VAL A 178 -17.63 3.53 -8.58
CA VAL A 178 -17.30 4.46 -7.49
C VAL A 178 -16.68 3.73 -6.32
N VAL A 179 -17.28 2.61 -5.88
CA VAL A 179 -16.76 1.81 -4.77
C VAL A 179 -15.34 1.30 -5.09
N ILE A 180 -15.09 0.82 -6.31
CA ILE A 180 -13.75 0.44 -6.79
C ILE A 180 -12.78 1.61 -6.69
N SER A 181 -13.19 2.76 -7.23
CA SER A 181 -12.35 3.96 -7.25
C SER A 181 -12.00 4.42 -5.84
N LEU A 182 -12.96 4.37 -4.92
CA LEU A 182 -12.77 4.67 -3.50
C LEU A 182 -11.81 3.68 -2.83
N CYS A 183 -11.94 2.39 -3.12
CA CYS A 183 -11.02 1.37 -2.65
C CYS A 183 -9.59 1.66 -3.18
N LEU A 184 -9.40 1.94 -4.48
CA LEU A 184 -8.08 2.24 -5.05
C LEU A 184 -7.45 3.50 -4.44
N ILE A 185 -8.25 4.55 -4.19
CA ILE A 185 -7.79 5.76 -3.52
C ILE A 185 -7.35 5.43 -2.08
N SER A 186 -8.13 4.61 -1.36
CA SER A 186 -7.77 4.14 -0.02
C SER A 186 -6.44 3.38 -0.01
N TYR A 187 -6.26 2.43 -0.93
CA TYR A 187 -4.99 1.71 -1.07
C TYR A 187 -3.80 2.64 -1.30
N LYS A 188 -3.96 3.66 -2.15
CA LYS A 188 -2.91 4.65 -2.43
C LYS A 188 -2.54 5.44 -1.18
N ILE A 189 -3.50 5.78 -0.33
CA ILE A 189 -3.26 6.44 0.96
C ILE A 189 -2.45 5.50 1.87
N TYR A 190 -2.91 4.26 2.05
CA TYR A 190 -2.23 3.27 2.90
C TYR A 190 -0.81 2.94 2.41
N SER A 191 -0.59 2.87 1.09
CA SER A 191 0.72 2.67 0.49
C SER A 191 1.70 3.81 0.82
N LYS A 192 1.23 5.06 0.79
CA LYS A 192 2.05 6.20 1.25
C LYS A 192 2.36 6.09 2.74
N LEU A 193 1.37 5.79 3.59
CA LEU A 193 1.56 5.65 5.04
C LEU A 193 2.52 4.51 5.39
N PHE A 194 2.47 3.40 4.64
CA PHE A 194 3.40 2.30 4.79
C PHE A 194 4.86 2.73 4.67
N ILE A 195 5.18 3.60 3.69
CA ILE A 195 6.55 4.11 3.50
C ILE A 195 7.00 4.89 4.73
N PHE A 196 6.16 5.81 5.23
CA PHE A 196 6.52 6.66 6.35
C PHE A 196 6.60 5.90 7.69
N ILE A 197 5.66 4.98 7.96
CA ILE A 197 5.67 4.16 9.19
C ILE A 197 6.94 3.28 9.22
N ASN A 198 7.31 2.69 8.08
CA ASN A 198 8.54 1.90 7.99
C ASN A 198 9.80 2.78 8.06
N ALA A 199 9.76 4.03 7.58
CA ALA A 199 10.87 4.98 7.77
C ALA A 199 11.10 5.28 9.25
N ILE A 200 10.04 5.49 10.03
CA ILE A 200 10.13 5.69 11.49
C ILE A 200 10.69 4.44 12.19
N ASN A 201 10.25 3.24 11.80
CA ASN A 201 10.81 2.01 12.38
C ASN A 201 12.30 1.82 12.07
N ARG A 202 12.75 2.22 10.88
CA ARG A 202 14.19 2.25 10.53
C ARG A 202 14.94 3.25 11.40
N GLU A 203 14.37 4.42 11.65
CA GLU A 203 14.96 5.42 12.52
C GLU A 203 15.05 4.94 13.97
N TRP A 204 14.02 4.28 14.50
CA TRP A 204 14.09 3.61 15.80
C TRP A 204 15.18 2.54 15.85
N THR A 205 15.29 1.70 14.82
CA THR A 205 16.32 0.66 14.74
C THR A 205 17.72 1.27 14.78
N LYS A 206 17.93 2.36 14.04
CA LYS A 206 19.17 3.14 14.04
C LYS A 206 19.47 3.70 15.44
N ILE A 207 18.51 4.33 16.10
CA ILE A 207 18.68 4.90 17.46
C ILE A 207 18.96 3.80 18.49
N ASN A 208 18.27 2.67 18.41
CA ASN A 208 18.46 1.54 19.31
C ASN A 208 19.85 0.90 19.13
N MET A 209 20.35 0.81 17.90
CA MET A 209 21.73 0.38 17.64
C MET A 209 22.74 1.37 18.23
N LEU A 210 22.56 2.68 18.01
CA LEU A 210 23.42 3.73 18.59
C LEU A 210 23.48 3.68 20.12
N ARG A 211 22.34 3.40 20.79
CA ARG A 211 22.28 3.24 22.25
C ARG A 211 23.06 2.03 22.75
N LYS A 212 23.10 0.94 21.98
CA LYS A 212 23.78 -0.31 22.36
C LYS A 212 25.30 -0.26 22.16
N THR A 213 25.79 0.56 21.24
CA THR A 213 27.23 0.65 20.91
C THR A 213 28.02 1.60 21.80
N GLY A 214 27.38 2.37 22.70
CA GLY A 214 28.05 3.09 23.81
C GLY A 214 28.92 4.30 23.43
N ASP A 215 29.47 4.35 22.23
CA ASP A 215 30.38 5.40 21.78
C ASP A 215 29.60 6.63 21.29
N LYS A 216 29.74 7.74 22.02
CA LYS A 216 29.10 9.02 21.70
C LYS A 216 29.93 9.86 20.72
N GLU A 217 31.19 9.51 20.47
CA GLU A 217 32.16 10.41 19.79
C GLU A 217 32.52 10.02 18.36
N ASN A 218 32.37 8.76 17.96
CA ASN A 218 32.78 8.32 16.62
C ASN A 218 31.58 8.02 15.70
N SER A 219 31.66 8.55 14.49
CA SER A 219 30.71 8.33 13.40
C SER A 219 30.70 6.85 13.01
N PHE A 220 29.75 6.08 13.57
CA PHE A 220 29.69 4.65 13.33
C PHE A 220 29.36 4.30 11.89
N VAL A 221 30.19 3.40 11.39
CA VAL A 221 30.06 2.63 10.18
C VAL A 221 29.10 1.45 10.43
N PHE A 222 27.85 1.54 9.96
CA PHE A 222 26.84 0.48 10.11
C PHE A 222 27.23 -0.74 9.27
N LYS A 223 27.36 -1.91 9.87
CA LYS A 223 27.87 -3.11 9.19
C LYS A 223 26.83 -3.90 8.37
N TYR A 224 25.56 -3.49 8.33
CA TYR A 224 24.53 -4.26 7.62
C TYR A 224 23.47 -3.34 7.00
N TRP A 225 23.78 -2.76 5.84
CA TRP A 225 22.75 -2.32 4.92
C TRP A 225 22.48 -3.45 3.91
N ILE A 226 21.20 -3.83 3.77
CA ILE A 226 20.71 -4.73 2.70
C ILE A 226 21.34 -4.31 1.37
N HIS A 227 21.98 -5.24 0.67
CA HIS A 227 22.64 -4.93 -0.59
C HIS A 227 21.60 -4.37 -1.59
N PRO A 228 21.91 -3.31 -2.38
CA PRO A 228 20.93 -2.74 -3.31
C PRO A 228 20.28 -3.77 -4.23
N ASN A 229 21.05 -4.77 -4.66
CA ASN A 229 20.55 -5.88 -5.48
C ASN A 229 19.66 -6.87 -4.68
N GLU A 230 19.86 -7.07 -3.38
CA GLU A 230 18.91 -7.86 -2.56
C GLU A 230 17.56 -7.16 -2.44
N ASN A 231 17.58 -5.83 -2.28
CA ASN A 231 16.34 -5.04 -2.26
C ASN A 231 15.68 -5.01 -3.65
N SER A 232 16.48 -4.95 -4.72
CA SER A 232 15.97 -5.05 -6.10
C SER A 232 15.34 -6.42 -6.37
N ALA A 233 16.01 -7.51 -5.99
CA ALA A 233 15.51 -8.87 -6.12
C ALA A 233 14.14 -9.04 -5.44
N ARG A 234 14.03 -8.62 -4.18
CA ARG A 234 12.76 -8.69 -3.45
C ARG A 234 11.64 -7.90 -4.14
N ARG A 235 11.92 -6.69 -4.61
CA ARG A 235 10.92 -5.88 -5.34
C ARG A 235 10.43 -6.60 -6.60
N LEU A 236 11.34 -7.17 -7.38
CA LEU A 236 10.98 -7.91 -8.60
C LEU A 236 10.17 -9.17 -8.29
N MET A 237 10.48 -9.88 -7.19
CA MET A 237 9.70 -11.06 -6.80
C MET A 237 8.31 -10.70 -6.26
N ILE A 238 8.18 -9.60 -5.52
CA ILE A 238 6.86 -9.06 -5.13
C ILE A 238 6.05 -8.72 -6.38
N VAL A 239 6.67 -8.08 -7.38
CA VAL A 239 6.02 -7.77 -8.65
C VAL A 239 5.59 -9.05 -9.38
N ALA A 240 6.44 -10.08 -9.43
CA ALA A 240 6.09 -11.37 -10.05
C ALA A 240 4.89 -12.04 -9.36
N GLY A 241 4.87 -12.11 -8.03
CA GLY A 241 3.73 -12.62 -7.26
C GLY A 241 2.45 -11.84 -7.51
N SER A 242 2.51 -10.51 -7.48
CA SER A 242 1.36 -9.64 -7.78
C SER A 242 0.85 -9.82 -9.21
N LEU A 243 1.74 -9.97 -10.19
CA LEU A 243 1.36 -10.22 -11.59
C LEU A 243 0.71 -11.59 -11.77
N SER A 244 1.15 -12.61 -11.02
CA SER A 244 0.51 -13.92 -11.01
C SER A 244 -0.94 -13.88 -10.48
N MET A 245 -1.19 -13.09 -9.43
CA MET A 245 -2.55 -12.81 -8.95
C MET A 245 -3.38 -12.02 -9.97
N GLY A 246 -2.75 -11.06 -10.65
CA GLY A 246 -3.37 -10.31 -11.75
C GLY A 246 -3.78 -11.24 -12.91
N LEU A 247 -2.91 -12.17 -13.30
CA LEU A 247 -3.22 -13.19 -14.31
C LEU A 247 -4.40 -14.05 -13.86
N ALA A 248 -4.41 -14.53 -12.62
CA ALA A 248 -5.53 -15.29 -12.08
C ALA A 248 -6.86 -14.53 -12.23
N SER A 249 -6.84 -13.21 -11.98
CA SER A 249 -8.02 -12.35 -12.12
C SER A 249 -8.46 -12.20 -13.58
N VAL A 250 -7.52 -12.08 -14.53
CA VAL A 250 -7.82 -12.07 -15.97
C VAL A 250 -8.41 -13.41 -16.42
N LEU A 251 -7.84 -14.53 -15.96
CA LEU A 251 -8.35 -15.87 -16.25
C LEU A 251 -9.76 -16.07 -15.69
N HIS A 252 -10.05 -15.52 -14.51
CA HIS A 252 -11.39 -15.55 -13.92
C HIS A 252 -12.40 -14.79 -14.78
N PHE A 253 -12.01 -13.60 -15.28
CA PHE A 253 -12.83 -12.82 -16.20
C PHE A 253 -13.09 -13.58 -17.51
N ILE A 254 -12.06 -14.17 -18.11
CA ILE A 254 -12.20 -15.02 -19.30
C ILE A 254 -13.16 -16.18 -19.03
N SER A 255 -13.02 -16.87 -17.89
CA SER A 255 -13.86 -18.00 -17.49
C SER A 255 -15.34 -17.61 -17.37
N ILE A 256 -15.66 -16.46 -16.78
CA ILE A 256 -17.05 -15.97 -16.63
C ILE A 256 -17.69 -15.64 -17.99
N PHE A 257 -16.98 -14.89 -18.84
CA PHE A 257 -17.59 -14.31 -20.04
C PHE A 257 -17.54 -15.21 -21.27
N GLN A 258 -16.49 -16.03 -21.37
CA GLN A 258 -16.28 -16.92 -22.52
C GLN A 258 -16.66 -18.36 -22.17
N GLN A 259 -17.13 -18.61 -20.94
CA GLN A 259 -17.55 -19.93 -20.46
C GLN A 259 -16.48 -21.01 -20.66
N VAL A 260 -15.21 -20.63 -20.51
CA VAL A 260 -14.07 -21.54 -20.63
C VAL A 260 -13.69 -22.05 -19.25
N ASP A 261 -13.58 -23.37 -19.11
CA ASP A 261 -13.06 -23.99 -17.90
C ASP A 261 -11.53 -23.79 -17.82
N LEU A 262 -11.13 -22.94 -16.86
CA LEU A 262 -9.74 -22.60 -16.54
C LEU A 262 -9.52 -22.71 -15.02
N ASP A 263 -10.33 -23.51 -14.32
CA ASP A 263 -10.38 -23.63 -12.86
C ASP A 263 -9.02 -23.93 -12.24
N PHE A 264 -8.34 -24.95 -12.76
CA PHE A 264 -7.03 -25.31 -12.26
C PHE A 264 -6.01 -24.16 -12.39
N MET A 265 -5.91 -23.53 -13.57
CA MET A 265 -4.94 -22.46 -13.81
C MET A 265 -5.24 -21.19 -13.00
N LYS A 266 -6.51 -20.80 -12.85
CA LYS A 266 -6.86 -19.58 -12.09
C LYS A 266 -6.55 -19.75 -10.61
N TYR A 267 -6.98 -20.85 -9.99
CA TYR A 267 -6.77 -21.05 -8.55
C TYR A 267 -5.32 -21.39 -8.21
N PHE A 268 -4.61 -22.12 -9.08
CA PHE A 268 -3.18 -22.35 -8.90
C PHE A 268 -2.39 -21.03 -8.96
N SER A 269 -2.63 -20.19 -9.98
CA SER A 269 -1.96 -18.89 -10.12
C SER A 269 -2.29 -17.96 -8.94
N LEU A 270 -3.53 -17.98 -8.47
CA LEU A 270 -3.96 -17.23 -7.29
C LEU A 270 -3.20 -17.67 -6.03
N PHE A 271 -3.25 -18.97 -5.71
CA PHE A 271 -2.60 -19.53 -4.53
C PHE A 271 -1.08 -19.33 -4.57
N PHE A 272 -0.47 -19.57 -5.72
CA PHE A 272 0.97 -19.42 -5.89
C PHE A 272 1.39 -17.95 -5.79
N GLY A 273 0.67 -17.04 -6.45
CA GLY A 273 0.92 -15.60 -6.37
C GLY A 273 0.85 -15.05 -4.95
N VAL A 274 -0.17 -15.46 -4.18
CA VAL A 274 -0.30 -15.11 -2.75
C VAL A 274 0.89 -15.64 -1.94
N SER A 275 1.28 -16.90 -2.16
CA SER A 275 2.39 -17.53 -1.47
C SER A 275 3.72 -16.83 -1.76
N VAL A 276 4.01 -16.55 -3.04
CA VAL A 276 5.21 -15.81 -3.47
C VAL A 276 5.25 -14.42 -2.87
N LEU A 277 4.11 -13.72 -2.83
CA LEU A 277 4.04 -12.38 -2.23
C LEU A 277 4.35 -12.44 -0.74
N LEU A 278 3.67 -13.29 0.03
CA LEU A 278 3.85 -13.42 1.48
C LEU A 278 5.29 -13.80 1.84
N VAL A 279 5.82 -14.84 1.20
CA VAL A 279 7.17 -15.32 1.51
C VAL A 279 8.22 -14.29 1.07
N SER A 280 7.99 -13.50 0.02
CA SER A 280 8.92 -12.42 -0.37
C SER A 280 9.01 -11.29 0.66
N PHE A 281 7.94 -11.05 1.44
CA PHE A 281 8.00 -10.13 2.58
C PHE A 281 8.72 -10.72 3.79
N MET A 282 8.69 -12.05 3.97
CA MET A 282 9.24 -12.75 5.13
C MET A 282 10.65 -13.32 4.93
N ALA A 283 11.08 -13.55 3.69
CA ALA A 283 12.31 -14.25 3.37
C ALA A 283 13.55 -13.53 3.96
N PRO A 284 14.36 -14.19 4.81
CA PRO A 284 15.54 -13.56 5.40
C PRO A 284 16.62 -13.25 4.34
N TYR A 285 17.40 -12.18 4.57
CA TYR A 285 18.57 -11.83 3.75
C TYR A 285 19.75 -12.73 4.12
N ASN A 286 19.66 -13.99 3.70
CA ASN A 286 20.70 -14.99 3.97
C ASN A 286 20.88 -15.91 2.76
N LYS A 287 21.83 -16.84 2.83
CA LYS A 287 22.08 -17.82 1.76
C LYS A 287 20.83 -18.66 1.41
N PHE A 288 19.90 -18.86 2.35
CA PHE A 288 18.64 -19.57 2.08
C PHE A 288 17.74 -18.82 1.08
N SER A 289 17.89 -17.50 0.95
CA SER A 289 17.15 -16.73 -0.05
C SER A 289 17.41 -17.19 -1.49
N ILE A 290 18.61 -17.68 -1.82
CA ILE A 290 18.92 -18.22 -3.16
C ILE A 290 17.99 -19.38 -3.50
N TYR A 291 17.87 -20.35 -2.59
CA TYR A 291 17.03 -21.53 -2.82
C TYR A 291 15.57 -21.13 -2.97
N TYR A 292 15.09 -20.20 -2.15
CA TYR A 292 13.73 -19.67 -2.25
C TYR A 292 13.45 -19.01 -3.61
N PHE A 293 14.28 -18.04 -4.03
CA PHE A 293 14.10 -17.36 -5.31
C PHE A 293 14.24 -18.34 -6.49
N GLY A 294 15.16 -19.30 -6.39
CA GLY A 294 15.40 -20.32 -7.41
C GLY A 294 14.22 -21.29 -7.57
N VAL A 295 13.65 -21.79 -6.46
CA VAL A 295 12.46 -22.65 -6.49
C VAL A 295 11.28 -21.93 -7.15
N ILE A 296 11.07 -20.64 -6.85
CA ILE A 296 9.99 -19.88 -7.49
C ILE A 296 10.21 -19.73 -9.00
N LEU A 297 11.45 -19.47 -9.43
CA LEU A 297 11.76 -19.41 -10.85
C LEU A 297 11.51 -20.74 -11.56
N LEU A 298 11.84 -21.87 -10.91
CA LEU A 298 11.55 -23.20 -11.46
C LEU A 298 10.04 -23.42 -11.62
N ILE A 299 9.24 -23.04 -10.62
CA ILE A 299 7.77 -23.18 -10.70
C ILE A 299 7.21 -22.30 -11.83
N TYR A 300 7.64 -21.04 -11.95
CA TYR A 300 7.21 -20.18 -13.07
C TYR A 300 7.71 -20.70 -14.43
N SER A 301 8.87 -21.34 -14.49
CA SER A 301 9.35 -22.00 -15.71
C SER A 301 8.45 -23.19 -16.07
N GLY A 302 8.03 -23.98 -15.08
CA GLY A 302 7.05 -25.05 -15.26
C GLY A 302 5.71 -24.53 -15.77
N LEU A 303 5.21 -23.41 -15.23
CA LEU A 303 3.99 -22.76 -15.70
C LEU A 303 4.10 -22.25 -17.15
N MET A 304 5.26 -21.70 -17.52
CA MET A 304 5.53 -21.27 -18.89
C MET A 304 5.51 -22.47 -19.86
N ILE A 305 6.19 -23.56 -19.51
CA ILE A 305 6.20 -24.80 -20.32
C ILE A 305 4.79 -25.38 -20.42
N TYR A 306 4.07 -25.47 -19.30
CA TYR A 306 2.70 -25.97 -19.30
C TYR A 306 1.78 -25.12 -20.19
N SER A 307 1.95 -23.80 -20.20
CA SER A 307 1.19 -22.92 -21.10
C SER A 307 1.47 -23.19 -22.58
N LEU A 308 2.70 -23.58 -22.95
CA LEU A 308 3.04 -23.99 -24.32
C LEU A 308 2.34 -25.30 -24.70
N VAL A 309 2.28 -26.27 -23.79
CA VAL A 309 1.56 -27.53 -24.00
C VAL A 309 0.07 -27.26 -24.25
N VAL A 310 -0.54 -26.39 -23.43
CA VAL A 310 -1.96 -26.01 -23.59
C VAL A 310 -2.19 -25.28 -24.92
N ILE A 311 -1.27 -24.42 -25.37
CA ILE A 311 -1.35 -23.78 -26.70
C ILE A 311 -1.32 -24.84 -27.79
N GLN A 312 -0.41 -25.81 -27.71
CA GLN A 312 -0.28 -26.85 -28.72
C GLN A 312 -1.56 -27.70 -28.80
N GLU A 313 -2.11 -28.12 -27.66
CA GLU A 313 -3.33 -28.91 -27.59
C GLU A 313 -4.57 -28.14 -28.06
N LYS A 314 -4.67 -26.83 -27.77
CA LYS A 314 -5.83 -26.00 -28.12
C LYS A 314 -5.63 -25.15 -29.38
N SER A 315 -4.56 -25.41 -30.14
CA SER A 315 -4.17 -24.64 -31.35
C SER A 315 -5.21 -24.68 -32.47
N TYR A 316 -6.10 -25.68 -32.47
CA TYR A 316 -7.19 -25.83 -33.44
C TYR A 316 -8.44 -24.99 -33.11
N LEU A 317 -8.54 -24.42 -31.90
CA LEU A 317 -9.69 -23.61 -31.50
C LEU A 317 -9.52 -22.17 -32.00
N SER A 318 -10.55 -21.63 -32.67
CA SER A 318 -10.56 -20.25 -33.13
C SER A 318 -10.63 -19.28 -31.96
N GLY A 319 -9.58 -18.48 -31.76
CA GLY A 319 -9.49 -17.49 -30.70
C GLY A 319 -8.14 -17.54 -30.01
N HIS A 320 -7.30 -16.53 -30.25
CA HIS A 320 -5.95 -16.41 -29.66
C HIS A 320 -5.93 -16.20 -28.12
N GLN A 321 -6.99 -16.57 -27.42
CA GLN A 321 -7.20 -16.41 -25.99
C GLN A 321 -6.12 -17.13 -25.17
N VAL A 322 -5.74 -18.34 -25.59
CA VAL A 322 -4.70 -19.15 -24.95
C VAL A 322 -3.30 -18.52 -25.10
N LEU A 323 -3.10 -17.73 -26.15
CA LEU A 323 -1.82 -17.03 -26.40
C LEU A 323 -1.60 -15.88 -25.40
N PHE A 324 -2.67 -15.24 -24.92
CA PHE A 324 -2.57 -14.25 -23.84
C PHE A 324 -2.07 -14.88 -22.54
N VAL A 325 -2.54 -16.09 -22.20
CA VAL A 325 -2.11 -16.81 -20.98
C VAL A 325 -0.59 -17.05 -21.00
N TYR A 326 -0.07 -17.49 -22.14
CA TYR A 326 1.36 -17.67 -22.33
C TYR A 326 2.15 -16.37 -22.25
N LEU A 327 1.68 -15.30 -22.91
CA LEU A 327 2.34 -14.00 -22.90
C LEU A 327 2.43 -13.42 -21.47
N PHE A 328 1.36 -13.56 -20.68
CA PHE A 328 1.38 -13.16 -19.26
C PHE A 328 2.35 -14.00 -18.43
N ASN A 329 2.39 -15.32 -18.64
CA ASN A 329 3.33 -16.20 -17.93
C ASN A 329 4.79 -15.89 -18.27
N ILE A 330 5.11 -15.52 -19.52
CA ILE A 330 6.45 -15.03 -19.89
C ILE A 330 6.82 -13.78 -19.11
N ILE A 331 5.91 -12.80 -19.01
CA ILE A 331 6.19 -11.56 -18.29
C ILE A 331 6.52 -11.87 -16.82
N ILE A 332 5.69 -12.69 -16.16
CA ILE A 332 5.91 -13.10 -14.77
C ILE A 332 7.27 -13.81 -14.62
N TRP A 333 7.59 -14.72 -15.54
CA TRP A 333 8.87 -15.43 -15.57
C TRP A 333 10.06 -14.47 -15.71
N PHE A 334 9.97 -13.45 -16.57
CA PHE A 334 11.04 -12.47 -16.75
C PHE A 334 11.34 -11.69 -15.45
N PHE A 335 10.31 -11.29 -14.71
CA PHE A 335 10.48 -10.65 -13.39
C PHE A 335 11.10 -11.61 -12.37
N ALA A 336 10.68 -12.88 -12.34
CA ALA A 336 11.25 -13.90 -11.47
C ALA A 336 12.73 -14.19 -11.80
N LEU A 337 13.09 -14.19 -13.09
CA LEU A 337 14.46 -14.34 -13.56
C LEU A 337 15.32 -13.14 -13.13
N GLY A 338 14.85 -11.92 -13.37
CA GLY A 338 15.53 -10.70 -12.94
C GLY A 338 15.73 -10.64 -11.42
N SER A 339 14.77 -11.14 -10.64
CA SER A 339 14.93 -11.31 -9.19
C SER A 339 16.08 -12.27 -8.85
N ASN A 340 16.14 -13.42 -9.51
CA ASN A 340 17.18 -14.42 -9.29
C ASN A 340 18.57 -13.91 -9.66
N VAL A 341 18.73 -13.27 -10.81
CA VAL A 341 20.02 -12.69 -11.22
C VAL A 341 20.51 -11.68 -10.18
N ASN A 342 19.63 -10.81 -9.69
CA ASN A 342 19.99 -9.82 -8.68
C ASN A 342 20.41 -10.44 -7.33
N ILE A 343 19.75 -11.51 -6.87
CA ILE A 343 20.15 -12.17 -5.62
C ILE A 343 21.50 -12.89 -5.78
N TRP A 344 21.75 -13.51 -6.93
CA TRP A 344 23.03 -14.13 -7.26
C TRP A 344 24.17 -13.11 -7.27
N ILE A 345 23.98 -11.96 -7.94
CA ILE A 345 24.98 -10.89 -7.96
C ILE A 345 25.25 -10.36 -6.54
N ALA A 346 24.21 -10.18 -5.71
CA ALA A 346 24.38 -9.67 -4.35
C ALA A 346 25.27 -10.59 -3.49
N ILE A 347 25.07 -11.91 -3.60
CA ILE A 347 25.78 -12.89 -2.78
C ILE A 347 27.20 -13.10 -3.27
N LEU A 348 27.43 -13.08 -4.59
CA LEU A 348 28.76 -13.15 -5.18
C LEU A 348 29.61 -11.93 -4.83
N ASN A 349 29.01 -10.73 -4.76
CA ASN A 349 29.77 -9.49 -4.58
C ASN A 349 30.27 -9.21 -3.15
N LYS A 350 29.77 -9.89 -2.09
CA LYS A 350 30.22 -9.71 -0.68
C LYS A 350 30.45 -8.24 -0.22
N ILE A 351 29.79 -7.26 -0.83
CA ILE A 351 30.03 -5.84 -0.50
C ILE A 351 29.34 -5.55 0.84
N ASN A 352 30.14 -5.33 1.89
CA ASN A 352 29.65 -4.77 3.15
C ASN A 352 29.35 -3.29 2.92
N VAL A 353 28.08 -2.94 2.80
CA VAL A 353 27.67 -1.55 2.66
C VAL A 353 27.66 -0.89 4.04
N TYR A 354 28.56 0.08 4.19
CA TYR A 354 28.73 0.87 5.40
C TYR A 354 27.87 2.13 5.36
N ALA A 355 26.92 2.29 6.29
CA ALA A 355 26.27 3.58 6.49
C ALA A 355 27.13 4.42 7.44
N VAL A 356 27.34 5.72 7.17
CA VAL A 356 27.93 6.65 8.15
C VAL A 356 26.80 7.54 8.65
N VAL A 357 26.54 7.53 9.96
CA VAL A 357 25.59 8.46 10.56
C VAL A 357 26.36 9.63 11.14
N VAL A 358 26.27 10.76 10.45
CA VAL A 358 26.69 12.05 10.99
C VAL A 358 25.61 12.51 11.96
N LYS A 359 25.98 12.78 13.22
CA LYS A 359 25.11 13.49 14.16
C LYS A 359 24.92 14.92 13.62
N PRO A 360 23.69 15.37 13.35
CA PRO A 360 23.46 16.71 12.81
C PRO A 360 23.51 17.82 13.88
N PHE A 361 23.44 17.48 15.18
CA PHE A 361 23.47 18.44 16.29
C PHE A 361 24.23 17.87 17.50
N ASP A 362 24.89 18.75 18.24
CA ASP A 362 25.72 18.39 19.39
C ASP A 362 24.91 18.33 20.70
N SER A 363 23.76 19.01 20.79
CA SER A 363 22.86 18.96 21.96
C SER A 363 21.36 19.01 21.63
N VAL A 364 20.54 18.64 22.62
CA VAL A 364 19.07 18.72 22.54
C VAL A 364 18.60 20.18 22.53
N GLU A 365 19.30 21.08 23.22
CA GLU A 365 19.03 22.52 23.18
C GLU A 365 19.25 23.10 21.78
N GLN A 366 20.35 22.74 21.09
CA GLN A 366 20.61 23.20 19.71
C GLN A 366 19.51 22.76 18.72
N PHE A 367 18.97 21.55 18.92
CA PHE A 367 17.84 21.09 18.13
C PHE A 367 16.58 21.92 18.43
N LYS A 368 16.25 22.18 19.70
CA LYS A 368 15.09 23.01 20.07
C LYS A 368 15.20 24.43 19.51
N GLU A 369 16.36 25.07 19.65
CA GLU A 369 16.59 26.42 19.11
C GLU A 369 16.47 26.45 17.58
N SER A 370 16.95 25.43 16.88
CA SER A 370 16.86 25.39 15.42
C SER A 370 15.42 25.20 14.95
N VAL A 371 14.62 24.37 15.64
CA VAL A 371 13.17 24.22 15.38
C VAL A 371 12.42 25.52 15.70
N GLU A 372 12.73 26.20 16.80
CA GLU A 372 12.13 27.49 17.17
C GLU A 372 12.45 28.59 16.15
N LYS A 373 13.70 28.69 15.70
CA LYS A 373 14.10 29.65 14.66
C LYS A 373 13.36 29.42 13.34
N ILE A 374 13.19 28.15 12.93
CA ILE A 374 12.40 27.80 11.74
C ILE A 374 10.93 28.21 11.91
N TYR A 375 10.38 28.00 13.11
CA TYR A 375 9.01 28.39 13.44
C TYR A 375 8.80 29.91 13.42
N GLU A 376 9.71 30.69 13.99
CA GLU A 376 9.66 32.15 13.95
C GLU A 376 9.78 32.70 12.52
N GLN A 377 10.62 32.08 11.68
CA GLN A 377 10.73 32.43 10.27
C GLN A 377 9.44 32.13 9.48
N ALA A 378 8.78 31.01 9.76
CA ALA A 378 7.49 30.70 9.16
C ALA A 378 6.42 31.74 9.54
N LYS A 379 6.42 32.17 10.81
CA LYS A 379 5.49 33.18 11.32
C LYS A 379 5.69 34.54 10.66
N LYS A 380 6.95 34.98 10.48
CA LYS A 380 7.27 36.22 9.74
C LYS A 380 6.81 36.15 8.29
N ASN A 381 7.10 35.06 7.59
CA ASN A 381 6.68 34.88 6.19
C ASN A 381 5.15 34.86 6.00
N ASP A 382 4.39 34.38 6.98
CA ASP A 382 2.93 34.41 6.98
C ASP A 382 2.36 35.80 7.31
N GLN A 383 3.06 36.61 8.10
CA GLN A 383 2.71 38.02 8.34
C GLN A 383 2.98 38.87 7.09
N ASP A 384 4.15 38.70 6.47
CA ASP A 384 4.52 39.40 5.24
C ASP A 384 3.58 39.06 4.07
N LYS A 385 3.00 37.85 4.05
CA LYS A 385 1.97 37.48 3.07
C LYS A 385 0.60 38.09 3.33
N LYS A 386 0.27 38.39 4.59
CA LYS A 386 -0.99 39.03 4.97
C LYS A 386 -0.95 40.55 4.80
N GLU A 387 0.22 41.16 4.83
CA GLU A 387 0.42 42.59 4.54
C GLU A 387 0.52 42.90 3.03
N ASN A 388 0.67 41.87 2.19
CA ASN A 388 0.74 41.98 0.73
C ASN A 388 -0.51 41.44 -0.01
N ILE A 389 -1.62 41.24 0.71
CA ILE A 389 -2.99 41.03 0.18
C ILE A 389 -3.81 42.21 0.68
#